data_AF-A0AAV0K5A5-F1
#
_entry.id   AF-A0AAV0K5A5-F1
#
_cell.length_a   1.000
_cell.length_b   1.000
_cell.length_c   1.000
_cell.angle_alpha   90.00
_cell.angle_beta   90.00
_cell.angle_gamma   90.00
#
_symmetry.space_group_name_H-M   'P 1'
#
loop_
_entity.id
_entity.type
_entity.pdbx_description
1 polymer ?
#
loop_
_entity_poly.entity_id
_entity_poly.type
_entity_poly.pdbx_seq_one_letter_code
_entity_poly.pdbx_strand_id
1 'polypeptide(L)'
;MKSIAAAVLLRHRLTVVPGHRVEQKMSLTLFMKHGLMVEVGARDLRPIVEKVKAVAVEGSPTINGGVALAKGNGHEGSTTDHQLAAPVA
;
A
#
# COMPACT_ATOMS: atom_id res chain seq x y z
N MET A 1 -11.88 1.57 -11.78
CA MET A 1 -10.70 1.68 -12.68
C MET A 1 -9.36 1.81 -11.93
N LYS A 2 -9.26 2.62 -10.86
CA LYS A 2 -8.01 2.83 -10.09
C LYS A 2 -7.30 1.55 -9.63
N SER A 3 -7.99 0.65 -8.93
CA SER A 3 -7.38 -0.58 -8.39
C SER A 3 -6.82 -1.50 -9.49
N ILE A 4 -7.59 -1.69 -10.57
CA ILE A 4 -7.16 -2.48 -11.72
C ILE A 4 -5.92 -1.88 -12.39
N ALA A 5 -5.94 -0.57 -12.66
CA ALA A 5 -4.80 0.12 -13.26
C ALA A 5 -3.55 0.02 -12.37
N ALA A 6 -3.70 0.19 -11.06
CA ALA A 6 -2.59 0.07 -10.11
C ALA A 6 -1.97 -1.34 -10.11
N ALA A 7 -2.80 -2.39 -10.08
CA ALA A 7 -2.31 -3.77 -10.10
C ALA A 7 -1.54 -4.10 -11.39
N VAL A 8 -2.06 -3.67 -12.53
CA VAL A 8 -1.42 -3.88 -13.84
C VAL A 8 -0.08 -3.14 -13.91
N LEU A 9 -0.04 -1.87 -13.52
CA LEU A 9 1.18 -1.05 -13.56
C LEU A 9 2.24 -1.48 -12.55
N LEU A 10 1.83 -2.08 -11.42
CA LEU A 10 2.74 -2.65 -10.45
C LEU A 10 3.40 -3.93 -10.98
N ARG A 11 2.64 -4.83 -11.63
CA ARG A 11 3.17 -6.14 -12.04
C ARG A 11 3.90 -6.11 -13.37
N HIS A 12 3.48 -5.23 -14.28
CA HIS A 12 3.91 -5.28 -15.67
C HIS A 12 4.53 -3.98 -16.14
N ARG A 13 5.41 -4.11 -17.13
CA ARG A 13 5.82 -3.02 -18.01
C ARG A 13 5.00 -3.15 -19.30
N LEU A 14 4.23 -2.12 -19.61
CA LEU A 14 3.43 -2.08 -20.82
C LEU A 14 4.07 -1.10 -21.80
N THR A 15 4.30 -1.55 -23.04
CA THR A 15 4.72 -0.70 -24.16
C THR A 15 3.66 -0.76 -25.25
N VAL A 16 3.27 0.39 -25.80
CA VAL A 16 2.29 0.43 -26.88
C VAL A 16 2.93 -0.14 -28.14
N VAL A 17 2.21 -1.02 -28.84
CA VAL A 17 2.72 -1.58 -30.09
C VAL A 17 2.88 -0.45 -31.12
N PRO A 18 4.07 -0.28 -31.72
CA PRO A 18 4.29 0.74 -32.74
C PRO A 18 3.30 0.61 -33.90
N GLY A 19 2.77 1.74 -34.37
CA GLY A 19 1.81 1.76 -35.49
C GLY A 19 0.38 1.35 -35.12
N HIS A 20 0.11 0.87 -33.90
CA HIS A 20 -1.26 0.61 -33.45
C HIS A 20 -2.05 1.92 -33.37
N ARG A 21 -3.14 2.03 -34.13
CA ARG A 21 -4.07 3.16 -34.07
C ARG A 21 -5.31 2.75 -33.30
N VAL A 22 -5.68 3.58 -32.33
CA VAL A 22 -6.92 3.40 -31.58
C VAL A 22 -8.08 3.96 -32.39
N GLU A 23 -8.92 3.06 -32.90
CA GLU A 23 -10.16 3.41 -33.58
C GLU A 23 -11.32 3.45 -32.57
N GLN A 24 -12.03 4.56 -32.55
CA GLN A 24 -13.29 4.68 -31.83
C GLN A 24 -14.37 3.84 -32.52
N LYS A 25 -15.08 3.04 -31.74
CA LYS A 25 -16.33 2.41 -32.16
C LYS A 25 -17.42 3.48 -32.16
N MET A 26 -18.03 3.71 -33.32
CA MET A 26 -19.13 4.67 -33.48
C MET A 26 -20.43 4.06 -32.93
N SER A 27 -20.52 4.00 -31.59
CA SER A 27 -21.69 3.49 -30.84
C SER A 27 -22.12 4.49 -29.77
N LEU A 28 -23.29 4.27 -29.18
CA LEU A 28 -23.84 5.09 -28.09
C LEU A 28 -22.85 5.27 -26.92
N THR A 29 -22.13 4.20 -26.56
CA THR A 29 -21.01 4.26 -25.62
C THR A 29 -19.70 4.22 -26.39
N LEU A 30 -18.76 5.07 -26.01
CA LEU A 30 -17.44 5.14 -26.61
C LEU A 30 -16.59 3.94 -26.18
N PHE A 31 -16.31 3.05 -27.14
CA PHE A 31 -15.39 1.93 -26.97
C PHE A 31 -14.26 1.99 -28.01
N MET A 32 -13.12 1.38 -27.70
CA MET A 32 -12.05 1.17 -28.67
C MET A 32 -12.36 -0.11 -29.46
N LYS A 33 -12.40 -0.04 -30.80
CA LYS A 33 -12.78 -1.18 -31.67
C LYS A 33 -11.89 -2.41 -31.48
N HIS A 34 -10.59 -2.18 -31.28
CA HIS A 34 -9.57 -3.22 -31.10
C HIS A 34 -8.84 -3.10 -29.75
N GLY A 35 -9.38 -2.31 -28.81
CA GLY A 35 -8.70 -2.00 -27.57
C GLY A 35 -7.36 -1.27 -27.77
N LEU A 36 -6.58 -1.23 -26.69
CA LEU A 36 -5.21 -0.75 -26.70
C LEU A 36 -4.26 -1.94 -26.80
N MET A 37 -3.54 -2.06 -27.91
CA MET A 37 -2.58 -3.14 -28.13
C MET A 37 -1.24 -2.78 -27.47
N VAL A 38 -0.75 -3.68 -26.61
CA VAL A 38 0.48 -3.48 -25.84
C VAL A 38 1.32 -4.75 -25.84
N GLU A 39 2.63 -4.58 -25.76
CA GLU A 39 3.55 -5.63 -25.37
C GLU A 39 3.66 -5.64 -23.83
N VAL A 40 3.70 -6.84 -23.25
CA VAL A 40 3.72 -7.04 -21.80
C VAL A 40 5.06 -7.63 -21.39
N GLY A 41 5.83 -6.84 -20.64
CA GLY A 41 7.08 -7.28 -20.01
C GLY A 41 6.94 -7.46 -18.50
N ALA A 42 7.82 -8.27 -17.92
CA ALA A 42 7.98 -8.34 -16.47
C ALA A 42 8.57 -7.02 -15.93
N ARG A 43 8.10 -6.57 -14.77
CA ARG A 43 8.66 -5.41 -14.07
C ARG A 43 9.54 -5.88 -12.92
N ASP A 44 10.73 -5.32 -12.80
CA ASP A 44 11.55 -5.48 -11.60
C ASP A 44 10.97 -4.62 -10.46
N LEU A 45 10.53 -5.30 -9.40
CA LEU A 45 9.92 -4.69 -8.23
C LEU A 45 10.92 -4.35 -7.13
N ARG A 46 12.16 -4.85 -7.19
CA ARG A 46 13.17 -4.63 -6.13
C ARG A 46 13.34 -3.15 -5.77
N PRO A 47 13.49 -2.22 -6.74
CA PRO A 47 13.68 -0.80 -6.42
C PRO A 47 12.44 -0.15 -5.78
N ILE A 48 11.24 -0.66 -6.09
CA ILE A 48 9.99 -0.15 -5.52
C ILE A 48 9.88 -0.61 -4.06
N VAL A 49 10.18 -1.88 -3.80
CA VAL A 49 10.16 -2.44 -2.45
C VAL A 49 11.18 -1.74 -1.55
N GLU A 50 12.39 -1.48 -2.04
CA GLU A 50 13.41 -0.73 -1.31
C GLU A 50 12.94 0.68 -0.93
N LYS A 51 12.32 1.40 -1.88
CA LYS A 51 11.74 2.72 -1.61
C LYS A 51 10.61 2.66 -0.57
N VAL A 52 9.72 1.68 -0.66
CA VAL A 52 8.61 1.53 0.30
C VAL A 52 9.16 1.23 1.70
N LYS A 53 10.19 0.37 1.80
CA LYS A 53 10.85 0.09 3.08
C LYS A 53 11.52 1.35 3.66
N ALA A 54 12.20 2.15 2.85
CA ALA A 54 12.82 3.40 3.30
C ALA A 54 11.78 4.40 3.83
N VAL A 55 10.66 4.57 3.12
CA VAL A 55 9.56 5.44 3.58
C VAL A 55 8.94 4.95 4.88
N ALA A 56 8.83 3.63 5.08
CA ALA A 56 8.28 3.07 6.32
C ALA A 56 9.18 3.29 7.55
N VAL A 57 10.48 3.50 7.36
CA VAL A 57 11.44 3.74 8.45
C VAL A 57 11.49 5.23 8.83
N GLU A 58 11.22 6.15 7.91
CA GLU A 58 11.43 7.60 8.13
C GLU A 58 10.20 8.37 8.64
N GLY A 59 9.01 7.78 8.72
CA GLY A 59 7.88 8.45 9.36
C GLY A 59 6.51 7.90 8.96
N SER A 60 5.73 7.52 9.97
CA SER A 60 4.30 7.24 9.86
C SER A 60 3.59 8.36 9.08
N PRO A 61 2.94 8.08 7.93
CA PRO A 61 2.08 9.08 7.31
C PRO A 61 0.86 9.28 8.20
N THR A 62 0.77 10.43 8.87
CA THR A 62 -0.51 10.92 9.38
C THR A 62 -1.43 11.12 8.18
N ILE A 63 -2.37 10.19 8.00
CA ILE A 63 -3.45 10.37 7.04
C ILE A 63 -4.32 11.53 7.54
N ASN A 64 -4.42 12.60 6.75
CA ASN A 64 -5.34 13.70 7.04
C ASN A 64 -6.78 13.19 6.94
N GLY A 65 -7.44 13.05 8.09
CA GLY A 65 -8.81 12.54 8.23
C GLY A 65 -8.87 11.41 9.25
N GLY A 66 -8.98 11.77 10.53
CA GLY A 66 -8.65 10.92 11.66
C GLY A 66 -9.47 9.65 11.83
N VAL A 67 -8.83 8.65 12.45
CA VAL A 67 -9.22 8.05 13.74
C VAL A 67 -7.90 7.63 14.38
N ALA A 68 -7.59 8.20 15.54
CA ALA A 68 -6.50 7.72 16.37
C ALA A 68 -6.89 6.33 16.90
N LEU A 69 -6.08 5.30 16.63
CA LEU A 69 -6.17 4.07 17.42
C LEU A 69 -5.72 4.45 18.84
N ALA A 70 -6.71 4.54 19.74
CA ALA A 70 -6.46 4.72 21.16
C ALA A 70 -5.56 3.59 21.66
N LYS A 71 -4.34 3.93 22.10
CA LYS A 71 -3.57 3.06 22.98
C LYS A 71 -4.35 2.97 24.29
N GLY A 72 -4.91 1.80 24.57
CA GLY A 72 -5.47 1.49 25.90
C GLY A 72 -4.36 1.60 26.94
N ASN A 73 -4.47 2.58 27.83
CA ASN A 73 -3.60 2.73 28.99
C ASN A 73 -3.96 1.65 30.01
N GLY A 74 -3.07 0.67 30.21
CA GLY A 74 -3.04 -0.14 31.42
C GLY A 74 -2.07 0.49 32.41
N HIS A 75 -2.59 1.36 33.29
CA HIS A 75 -1.84 1.87 34.44
C HIS A 75 -2.80 1.94 35.64
N GLU A 76 -2.81 0.89 36.45
CA GLU A 76 -3.41 0.90 37.78
C GLU A 76 -2.38 0.43 38.81
N GLY A 77 -2.22 1.21 39.87
CA GLY A 77 -1.77 0.73 41.18
C GLY A 77 -0.33 1.06 41.57
N SER A 78 -0.12 2.28 42.08
CA SER A 78 1.07 2.63 42.87
C SER A 78 0.91 2.24 44.35
N THR A 79 2.03 1.92 44.98
CA THR A 79 2.40 2.27 46.38
C THR A 79 1.84 1.40 47.52
N THR A 80 2.69 0.59 48.15
CA THR A 80 3.26 0.89 49.49
C THR A 80 4.27 -0.19 49.90
N ASP A 81 5.49 0.25 50.21
CA ASP A 81 6.45 -0.49 51.05
C ASP A 81 5.88 -0.65 52.46
N HIS A 82 5.99 -1.85 53.06
CA HIS A 82 6.27 -2.06 54.48
C HIS A 82 6.51 -3.57 54.77
N GLN A 83 7.79 -3.94 54.81
CA GLN A 83 8.47 -4.70 55.88
C GLN A 83 7.65 -5.70 56.75
N LEU A 84 7.96 -7.02 56.67
CA LEU A 84 8.39 -7.83 57.83
C LEU A 84 8.88 -9.23 57.42
N ALA A 85 9.80 -9.75 58.23
CA ALA A 85 10.62 -10.95 58.08
C ALA A 85 9.90 -12.30 58.26
N ALA A 86 10.39 -13.35 57.60
CA ALA A 86 10.96 -14.57 58.21
C ALA A 86 11.25 -15.64 57.14
N PRO A 87 12.40 -16.34 57.17
CA PRO A 87 12.61 -17.57 56.42
C PRO A 87 12.17 -18.77 57.27
N VAL A 88 11.41 -19.70 56.69
CA VAL A 88 11.23 -21.03 57.27
C VAL A 88 11.94 -22.06 56.39
N ALA A 89 12.63 -22.95 57.11
CA ALA A 89 13.46 -24.05 56.63
C ALA A 89 12.66 -25.13 55.89
#